data_AF-A0A9D6YRK6-F1
#
_entry.id   AF-A0A9D6YRK6-F1
#
_cell.length_a   1.000
_cell.length_b   1.000
_cell.length_c   1.000
_cell.angle_alpha   90.00
_cell.angle_beta   90.00
_cell.angle_gamma   90.00
#
_symmetry.space_group_name_H-M   'P 1'
#
loop_
_entity.id
_entity.type
_entity.pdbx_description
1 polymer ?
#
loop_
_entity_poly.entity_id
_entity_poly.type
_entity_poly.pdbx_seq_one_letter_code
_entity_poly.pdbx_strand_id
1 'polypeptide(L)'
;MRKLLEYFWPAVGLVAVVASFFLLYHEFKGESVGAEVWANLQAIPTSRYLLAGLSTLVAYAALAWYDRIALLHLGVKHINWLFISVCSFTTYALSHNIGASVFSGAMVRYRAYSTKGLTATQVATLVVLCSYTFGFGNVLLAGLLLTYDPALMQRLSGFLPDILTNPNTALVVGLSCLAFVVVYILGSLMHFRAIRL
;
A
#
# COMPACT_ATOMS: atom_id res chain seq x y z
N MET A 1 1.51 -32.28 3.43
CA MET A 1 0.73 -31.04 3.65
C MET A 1 1.58 -29.77 3.65
N ARG A 2 2.77 -29.70 4.29
CA ARG A 2 3.68 -28.52 4.23
C ARG A 2 4.08 -28.04 2.82
N LYS A 3 4.40 -28.95 1.90
CA LYS A 3 4.77 -28.61 0.51
C LYS A 3 3.66 -27.95 -0.32
N LEU A 4 2.40 -28.19 0.02
CA LEU A 4 1.25 -27.62 -0.69
C LEU A 4 1.01 -26.15 -0.29
N LEU A 5 1.30 -25.82 0.98
CA LEU A 5 1.32 -24.44 1.48
C LEU A 5 2.48 -23.62 0.88
N GLU A 6 3.62 -24.24 0.61
CA GLU A 6 4.78 -23.59 -0.03
C GLU A 6 4.47 -23.12 -1.47
N TYR A 7 3.61 -23.85 -2.20
CA TYR A 7 3.19 -23.48 -3.57
C TYR A 7 1.95 -22.59 -3.62
N PHE A 8 1.22 -22.45 -2.51
CA PHE A 8 0.00 -21.66 -2.48
C PHE A 8 0.24 -20.20 -2.86
N TRP A 9 1.25 -19.55 -2.25
CA TRP A 9 1.52 -18.13 -2.50
C TRP A 9 2.04 -17.85 -3.92
N PRO A 10 2.98 -18.66 -4.47
CA PRO A 10 3.33 -18.58 -5.89
C PRO A 10 2.14 -18.79 -6.83
N ALA A 11 1.25 -19.75 -6.53
CA ALA A 11 0.07 -20.01 -7.36
C ALA A 11 -0.91 -18.84 -7.35
N VAL A 12 -1.20 -18.26 -6.18
CA VAL A 12 -2.03 -17.05 -6.06
C VAL A 12 -1.41 -15.89 -6.83
N GLY A 13 -0.10 -15.68 -6.71
CA GLY A 13 0.63 -14.66 -7.47
C GLY A 13 0.53 -14.88 -8.99
N LEU A 14 0.69 -16.13 -9.46
CA LEU A 14 0.57 -16.47 -10.87
C LEU A 14 -0.87 -16.23 -11.38
N VAL A 15 -1.88 -16.64 -10.62
CA VAL A 15 -3.29 -16.38 -10.96
C VAL A 15 -3.56 -14.88 -11.04
N ALA A 16 -3.06 -14.08 -10.11
CA ALA A 16 -3.20 -12.63 -10.14
C ALA A 16 -2.54 -12.03 -11.40
N VAL A 17 -1.32 -12.47 -11.75
CA VAL A 17 -0.62 -12.02 -12.97
C VAL A 17 -1.40 -12.38 -14.23
N VAL A 18 -1.87 -13.62 -14.35
CA VAL A 18 -2.68 -14.07 -15.50
C VAL A 18 -3.98 -13.27 -15.60
N ALA A 19 -4.67 -13.05 -14.48
CA ALA A 19 -5.89 -12.24 -14.43
C ALA A 19 -5.62 -10.78 -14.84
N SER A 20 -4.51 -10.18 -14.37
CA SER A 20 -4.11 -8.83 -14.79
C SER A 20 -3.85 -8.76 -16.29
N PHE A 21 -3.12 -9.71 -16.87
CA PHE A 21 -2.89 -9.75 -18.32
C PHE A 21 -4.19 -9.96 -19.11
N PHE A 22 -5.07 -10.81 -18.63
CA PHE A 22 -6.37 -11.05 -19.25
C PHE A 22 -7.23 -9.77 -19.26
N LEU A 23 -7.31 -9.05 -18.13
CA LEU A 23 -8.03 -7.79 -18.02
C LEU A 23 -7.45 -6.72 -18.94
N LEU A 24 -6.12 -6.54 -18.94
CA LEU A 24 -5.45 -5.59 -19.82
C LEU A 24 -5.69 -5.94 -21.28
N TYR A 25 -5.53 -7.21 -21.66
CA TYR A 25 -5.78 -7.63 -23.04
C TYR A 25 -7.21 -7.34 -23.47
N HIS A 26 -8.21 -7.57 -22.61
CA HIS A 26 -9.60 -7.29 -22.91
C HIS A 26 -9.87 -5.80 -23.07
N GLU A 27 -9.34 -4.97 -22.17
CA GLU A 27 -9.51 -3.50 -22.20
C GLU A 27 -8.86 -2.87 -23.43
N PHE A 28 -7.68 -3.36 -23.83
CA PHE A 28 -6.95 -2.85 -25.00
C PHE A 28 -7.34 -3.52 -26.33
N LYS A 29 -8.30 -4.47 -26.32
CA LYS A 29 -8.71 -5.19 -27.52
C LYS A 29 -9.54 -4.28 -28.44
N GLY A 30 -8.87 -3.59 -29.35
CA GLY A 30 -9.51 -2.73 -30.36
C GLY A 30 -8.83 -1.38 -30.53
N GLU A 31 -7.91 -1.00 -29.64
CA GLU A 31 -7.13 0.24 -29.75
C GLU A 31 -5.77 -0.01 -30.41
N SER A 32 -5.25 1.01 -31.10
CA SER A 32 -3.94 0.93 -31.74
C SER A 32 -2.82 1.14 -30.70
N VAL A 33 -2.52 0.07 -29.94
CA VAL A 33 -1.61 0.07 -28.77
C VAL A 33 -0.21 0.65 -29.06
N GLY A 34 0.21 0.77 -30.33
CA GLY A 34 1.47 1.38 -30.73
C GLY A 34 1.42 2.91 -30.89
N ALA A 35 0.92 3.37 -32.05
CA ALA A 35 1.05 4.76 -32.46
C ALA A 35 0.21 5.71 -31.60
N GLU A 36 -0.99 5.31 -31.21
CA GLU A 36 -1.93 6.14 -30.45
C GLU A 36 -1.52 6.28 -28.99
N VAL A 37 -1.04 5.20 -28.35
CA VAL A 37 -0.47 5.27 -26.99
C VAL A 37 0.73 6.21 -26.97
N TRP A 38 1.63 6.11 -27.96
CA TRP A 38 2.80 6.97 -28.04
C TRP A 38 2.42 8.44 -28.27
N ALA A 39 1.47 8.70 -29.17
CA ALA A 39 0.94 10.05 -29.40
C ALA A 39 0.31 10.63 -28.13
N ASN A 40 -0.44 9.83 -27.38
CA ASN A 40 -1.02 10.25 -26.10
C ASN A 40 0.04 10.55 -25.04
N LEU A 41 1.10 9.74 -24.93
CA LEU A 41 2.21 10.01 -24.01
C LEU A 41 2.95 11.32 -24.36
N GLN A 42 3.14 11.59 -25.65
CA GLN A 42 3.74 12.85 -26.13
C GLN A 42 2.81 14.06 -25.91
N ALA A 43 1.49 13.86 -25.94
CA ALA A 43 0.51 14.90 -25.68
C ALA A 43 0.44 15.32 -24.20
N ILE A 44 0.96 14.52 -23.27
CA ILE A 44 1.01 14.88 -21.84
C ILE A 44 1.99 16.04 -21.64
N PRO A 45 1.54 17.20 -21.10
CA PRO A 45 2.44 18.33 -20.85
C PRO A 45 3.55 17.99 -19.86
N THR A 46 4.75 18.55 -20.07
CA THR A 46 5.91 18.39 -19.17
C THR A 46 5.58 18.73 -17.71
N SER A 47 4.70 19.69 -17.48
CA SER A 47 4.23 20.05 -16.13
C SER A 47 3.56 18.89 -15.39
N ARG A 48 2.84 18.00 -16.10
CA ARG A 48 2.21 16.82 -15.49
C ARG A 48 3.25 15.77 -15.10
N TYR A 49 4.31 15.58 -15.90
CA TYR A 49 5.43 14.72 -15.54
C TYR A 49 6.18 15.25 -14.31
N LEU A 50 6.41 16.55 -14.23
CA LEU A 50 7.01 17.19 -13.05
C LEU A 50 6.14 16.99 -11.80
N LEU A 51 4.82 17.20 -11.91
CA LEU A 51 3.89 16.98 -10.80
C LEU A 51 3.86 15.50 -10.36
N ALA A 52 3.95 14.54 -11.29
CA ALA A 52 4.05 13.13 -10.96
C ALA A 52 5.36 12.82 -10.19
N GLY A 53 6.48 13.40 -10.63
CA GLY A 53 7.76 13.32 -9.92
C GLY A 53 7.69 13.91 -8.50
N LEU A 54 7.13 15.11 -8.36
CA LEU A 54 6.94 15.76 -7.05
C LEU A 54 6.01 14.95 -6.14
N SER A 55 4.90 14.43 -6.67
CA SER A 55 3.97 13.58 -5.93
C SER A 55 4.66 12.31 -5.44
N THR A 56 5.54 11.73 -6.27
CA THR A 56 6.36 10.58 -5.89
C THR A 56 7.31 10.93 -4.74
N LEU A 57 7.98 12.07 -4.80
CA LEU A 57 8.86 12.54 -3.70
C LEU A 57 8.07 12.75 -2.40
N VAL A 58 6.88 13.35 -2.48
CA VAL A 58 6.00 13.52 -1.31
C VAL A 58 5.57 12.17 -0.74
N ALA A 59 5.23 11.20 -1.59
CA ALA A 59 4.89 9.85 -1.15
C ALA A 59 6.07 9.19 -0.41
N TYR A 60 7.29 9.26 -0.95
CA TYR A 60 8.48 8.72 -0.27
C TYR A 60 8.84 9.48 1.01
N ALA A 61 8.60 10.79 1.07
CA ALA A 61 8.76 11.56 2.31
C ALA A 61 7.77 11.12 3.39
N ALA A 62 6.51 10.86 3.03
CA ALA A 62 5.51 10.30 3.95
C ALA A 62 5.91 8.91 4.46
N LEU A 63 6.44 8.06 3.56
CA LEU A 63 6.97 6.73 3.92
C LEU A 63 8.18 6.80 4.85
N ALA A 64 9.05 7.80 4.71
CA ALA A 64 10.12 8.06 5.67
C ALA A 64 9.57 8.51 7.03
N TRP A 65 8.46 9.26 7.03
CA TRP A 65 7.79 9.69 8.26
C TRP A 65 7.16 8.50 9.00
N TYR A 66 6.68 7.48 8.29
CA TYR A 66 6.18 6.25 8.92
C TYR A 66 7.28 5.57 9.75
N ASP A 67 8.46 5.38 9.17
CA ASP A 67 9.61 4.81 9.88
C ASP A 67 10.02 5.69 11.07
N ARG A 68 9.97 7.01 10.92
CA ARG A 68 10.27 7.92 12.04
C ARG A 68 9.26 7.82 13.18
N ILE A 69 7.97 7.80 12.88
CA ILE A 69 6.92 7.65 13.89
C ILE A 69 7.09 6.30 14.62
N ALA A 70 7.36 5.23 13.88
CA ALA A 70 7.60 3.91 14.47
C ALA A 70 8.86 3.89 15.36
N LEU A 71 9.95 4.53 14.95
CA LEU A 71 11.15 4.68 15.79
C LEU A 71 10.88 5.50 17.05
N LEU A 72 10.13 6.59 16.94
CA LEU A 72 9.73 7.40 18.09
C LEU A 72 8.86 6.60 19.07
N HIS A 73 7.96 5.76 18.55
CA HIS A 73 7.15 4.84 19.35
C HIS A 73 8.01 3.82 20.10
N LEU A 74 9.11 3.36 19.49
CA LEU A 74 10.10 2.48 20.12
C LEU A 74 11.06 3.20 21.08
N GLY A 75 10.90 4.51 21.30
CA GLY A 75 11.79 5.32 22.12
C GLY A 75 13.14 5.66 21.46
N VAL A 76 13.32 5.33 20.17
CA VAL A 76 14.56 5.55 19.42
C VAL A 76 14.56 6.96 18.82
N LYS A 77 15.38 7.86 19.38
CA LYS A 77 15.46 9.27 18.96
C LYS A 77 16.80 9.68 18.37
N HIS A 78 17.87 8.89 18.57
CA HIS A 78 19.25 9.22 18.22
C HIS A 78 19.59 9.07 16.73
N ILE A 79 18.76 8.37 15.95
CA ILE A 79 18.98 8.17 14.52
C ILE A 79 18.57 9.43 13.75
N ASN A 80 19.49 9.95 12.93
CA ASN A 80 19.28 11.16 12.15
C ASN A 80 18.26 10.96 11.00
N TRP A 81 17.67 12.07 10.56
CA TRP A 81 16.60 12.06 9.55
C TRP A 81 17.06 11.53 8.18
N LEU A 82 18.28 11.86 7.76
CA LEU A 82 18.81 11.44 6.46
C LEU A 82 18.93 9.92 6.39
N PHE A 83 19.44 9.28 7.45
CA PHE A 83 19.54 7.82 7.52
C PHE A 83 18.17 7.16 7.44
N ILE A 84 17.18 7.68 8.18
CA ILE A 84 15.80 7.16 8.15
C ILE A 84 15.21 7.31 6.73
N SER A 85 15.40 8.46 6.11
CA SER A 85 14.88 8.74 4.76
C SER A 85 15.48 7.81 3.71
N VAL A 86 16.81 7.63 3.69
CA VAL A 86 17.48 6.75 2.73
C VAL A 86 17.13 5.29 2.98
N CYS A 87 17.06 4.86 4.24
CA CYS A 87 16.65 3.51 4.63
C CYS A 87 15.23 3.22 4.16
N SER A 88 14.28 4.12 4.45
CA SER A 88 12.87 3.98 4.07
C SER A 88 12.72 4.01 2.55
N PHE A 89 13.37 4.95 1.85
CA PHE A 89 13.38 5.01 0.39
C PHE A 89 13.85 3.68 -0.22
N THR A 90 15.02 3.19 0.19
CA THR A 90 15.59 1.93 -0.32
C THR A 90 14.66 0.75 -0.03
N THR A 91 14.09 0.74 1.19
CA THR A 91 13.16 -0.30 1.61
C THR A 91 11.94 -0.36 0.70
N TYR A 92 11.24 0.76 0.51
CA TYR A 92 10.01 0.79 -0.29
C TYR A 92 10.28 0.68 -1.78
N ALA A 93 11.38 1.24 -2.29
CA ALA A 93 11.78 1.07 -3.69
C ALA A 93 11.97 -0.41 -4.03
N LEU A 94 12.66 -1.17 -3.19
CA LEU A 94 12.82 -2.62 -3.39
C LEU A 94 11.50 -3.37 -3.15
N SER A 95 10.77 -3.02 -2.10
CA SER A 95 9.53 -3.73 -1.72
C SER A 95 8.44 -3.61 -2.78
N HIS A 96 8.32 -2.46 -3.44
CA HIS A 96 7.28 -2.23 -4.46
C HIS A 96 7.63 -2.82 -5.84
N ASN A 97 8.90 -3.14 -6.11
CA ASN A 97 9.33 -3.64 -7.41
C ASN A 97 9.63 -5.15 -7.42
N ILE A 98 10.17 -5.71 -6.34
CA ILE A 98 10.60 -7.11 -6.29
C ILE A 98 9.45 -8.05 -5.86
N GLY A 99 8.40 -7.50 -5.24
CA GLY A 99 7.35 -8.30 -4.62
C GLY A 99 7.78 -8.87 -3.27
N ALA A 100 6.93 -9.71 -2.68
CA ALA A 100 7.07 -10.21 -1.30
C ALA A 100 7.42 -9.08 -0.31
N SER A 101 6.74 -7.93 -0.46
CA SER A 101 7.12 -6.63 0.11
C SER A 101 7.37 -6.65 1.62
N VAL A 102 6.65 -7.51 2.34
CA VAL A 102 6.85 -7.73 3.78
C VAL A 102 8.23 -8.32 4.07
N PHE A 103 8.71 -9.28 3.27
CA PHE A 103 10.01 -9.93 3.45
C PHE A 103 11.16 -9.11 2.86
N SER A 104 11.02 -8.65 1.62
CA SER A 104 12.07 -7.88 0.92
C SER A 104 12.35 -6.55 1.65
N GLY A 105 11.31 -5.85 2.08
CA GLY A 105 11.45 -4.61 2.82
C GLY A 105 11.93 -4.78 4.27
N ALA A 106 11.44 -5.81 4.97
CA ALA A 106 11.86 -6.07 6.35
C ALA A 106 13.36 -6.37 6.44
N MET A 107 13.92 -7.08 5.45
CA MET A 107 15.35 -7.39 5.42
C MET A 107 16.23 -6.15 5.26
N VAL A 108 15.83 -5.17 4.44
CA VAL A 108 16.55 -3.90 4.28
C VAL A 108 16.57 -3.15 5.61
N ARG A 109 15.41 -3.00 6.24
CA ARG A 109 15.29 -2.35 7.56
C ARG A 109 16.08 -3.09 8.63
N TYR A 110 16.03 -4.42 8.63
CA TYR A 110 16.79 -5.24 9.57
C TYR A 110 18.29 -4.97 9.44
N ARG A 111 18.84 -5.05 8.23
CA ARG A 111 20.26 -4.77 8.00
C ARG A 111 20.63 -3.33 8.35
N ALA A 112 19.85 -2.35 7.91
CA ALA A 112 20.15 -0.94 8.14
C ALA A 112 20.05 -0.58 9.63
N TYR A 113 18.92 -0.84 10.28
CA TYR A 113 18.70 -0.42 11.66
C TYR A 113 19.51 -1.23 12.69
N SER A 114 19.89 -2.47 12.40
CA SER A 114 20.82 -3.22 13.27
C SER A 114 22.17 -2.52 13.38
N THR A 115 22.66 -1.85 12.32
CA THR A 115 23.90 -1.04 12.40
C THR A 115 23.76 0.19 13.31
N LYS A 116 22.53 0.57 13.66
CA LYS A 116 22.21 1.66 14.59
C LYS A 116 21.77 1.15 15.97
N GLY A 117 21.95 -0.15 16.23
CA GLY A 117 21.72 -0.77 17.54
C GLY A 117 20.30 -1.27 17.78
N LEU A 118 19.44 -1.34 16.75
CA LEU A 118 18.11 -1.94 16.92
C LEU A 118 18.20 -3.47 16.98
N THR A 119 17.46 -4.06 17.91
CA THR A 119 17.27 -5.50 17.99
C THR A 119 16.31 -5.99 16.89
N ALA A 120 16.37 -7.29 16.57
CA ALA A 120 15.46 -7.92 15.62
C ALA A 120 13.98 -7.68 15.98
N THR A 121 13.65 -7.77 17.27
CA THR A 121 12.29 -7.52 17.78
C THR A 121 11.86 -6.08 17.56
N GLN A 122 12.73 -5.10 17.80
CA GLN A 122 12.41 -3.68 17.52
C GLN A 122 12.17 -3.44 16.03
N VAL A 123 12.98 -4.04 15.15
CA VAL A 123 12.77 -3.94 13.70
C VAL A 123 11.45 -4.59 13.31
N ALA A 124 11.11 -5.76 13.86
CA ALA A 124 9.84 -6.42 13.60
C ALA A 124 8.65 -5.53 14.01
N THR A 125 8.69 -4.94 15.21
CA THR A 125 7.67 -3.99 15.66
C THR A 125 7.58 -2.77 14.75
N LEU A 126 8.72 -2.23 14.31
CA LEU A 126 8.76 -1.12 13.34
C LEU A 126 8.05 -1.51 12.04
N VAL A 127 8.36 -2.68 11.47
CA VAL A 127 7.73 -3.17 10.23
C VAL A 127 6.23 -3.34 10.41
N VAL A 128 5.79 -3.89 11.55
CA VAL A 128 4.35 -4.06 11.88
C VAL A 128 3.66 -2.70 11.98
N LEU A 129 4.24 -1.72 12.68
CA LEU A 129 3.67 -0.38 12.82
C LEU A 129 3.56 0.33 11.46
N CYS A 130 4.59 0.26 10.63
CA CYS A 130 4.55 0.85 9.29
C CYS A 130 3.51 0.17 8.40
N SER A 131 3.43 -1.17 8.43
CA SER A 131 2.44 -1.94 7.65
C SER A 131 1.01 -1.65 8.10
N TYR A 132 0.79 -1.58 9.42
CA TYR A 132 -0.49 -1.23 10.00
C TYR A 132 -0.92 0.19 9.60
N THR A 133 -0.02 1.17 9.72
CA THR A 133 -0.30 2.57 9.35
C THR A 133 -0.65 2.70 7.87
N PHE A 134 0.09 2.02 6.99
CA PHE A 134 -0.20 1.98 5.56
C PHE A 134 -1.55 1.30 5.27
N GLY A 135 -1.80 0.13 5.84
CA GLY A 135 -3.07 -0.58 5.69
C GLY A 135 -4.27 0.23 6.17
N PHE A 136 -4.15 0.87 7.33
CA PHE A 136 -5.16 1.75 7.88
C PHE A 136 -5.43 2.95 6.96
N GLY A 137 -4.38 3.56 6.40
CA GLY A 137 -4.49 4.61 5.39
C GLY A 137 -5.24 4.15 4.13
N ASN A 138 -4.99 2.93 3.65
CA ASN A 138 -5.72 2.37 2.52
C ASN A 138 -7.20 2.15 2.84
N VAL A 139 -7.54 1.66 4.04
CA VAL A 139 -8.94 1.51 4.47
C VAL A 139 -9.64 2.87 4.54
N LEU A 140 -8.97 3.89 5.07
CA LEU A 140 -9.49 5.27 5.07
C LEU A 140 -9.74 5.78 3.65
N LEU A 141 -8.76 5.67 2.75
CA LEU A 141 -8.90 6.16 1.37
C LEU A 141 -9.97 5.38 0.59
N ALA A 142 -10.02 4.06 0.73
CA ALA A 142 -11.07 3.23 0.13
C ALA A 142 -12.45 3.62 0.66
N GLY A 143 -12.57 3.85 1.99
CA GLY A 143 -13.80 4.32 2.61
C GLY A 143 -14.28 5.66 2.06
N LEU A 144 -13.37 6.64 1.93
CA LEU A 144 -13.66 7.95 1.35
C LEU A 144 -14.07 7.83 -0.11
N LEU A 145 -13.30 7.10 -0.91
CA LEU A 145 -13.52 6.95 -2.36
C LEU A 145 -14.87 6.30 -2.65
N LEU A 146 -15.18 5.17 -2.00
CA LEU A 146 -16.43 4.42 -2.21
C LEU A 146 -17.67 5.15 -1.68
N THR A 147 -17.50 6.05 -0.71
CA THR A 147 -18.58 6.91 -0.22
C THR A 147 -18.80 8.12 -1.12
N TYR A 148 -17.73 8.68 -1.68
CA TYR A 148 -17.79 9.87 -2.54
C TYR A 148 -18.28 9.55 -3.96
N ASP A 149 -17.76 8.48 -4.56
CA ASP A 149 -18.14 8.03 -5.90
C ASP A 149 -18.38 6.50 -5.93
N PRO A 150 -19.54 6.04 -5.41
CA PRO A 150 -19.86 4.61 -5.36
C PRO A 150 -20.04 3.99 -6.75
N ALA A 151 -20.26 4.80 -7.79
CA ALA A 151 -20.39 4.33 -9.17
C ALA A 151 -19.07 3.82 -9.75
N LEU A 152 -17.92 4.11 -9.13
CA LEU A 152 -16.61 3.59 -9.56
C LEU A 152 -16.59 2.07 -9.69
N MET A 153 -17.29 1.35 -8.80
CA MET A 153 -17.34 -0.11 -8.83
C MET A 153 -18.11 -0.67 -10.04
N GLN A 154 -18.95 0.13 -10.70
CA GLN A 154 -19.63 -0.27 -11.93
C GLN A 154 -18.68 -0.46 -13.10
N ARG A 155 -17.49 0.17 -13.09
CA ARG A 155 -16.45 -0.05 -14.10
C ARG A 155 -15.94 -1.49 -14.13
N LEU A 156 -16.16 -2.23 -13.04
CA LEU A 156 -15.81 -3.65 -12.90
C LEU A 156 -17.00 -4.58 -13.19
N SER A 157 -18.14 -4.04 -13.65
CA SER A 157 -19.29 -4.84 -14.07
C SER A 157 -18.91 -5.78 -15.22
N GLY A 158 -19.36 -7.03 -15.15
CA GLY A 158 -18.97 -8.10 -16.07
C GLY A 158 -17.70 -8.86 -15.68
N PHE A 159 -16.83 -8.30 -14.82
CA PHE A 159 -15.66 -9.02 -14.29
C PHE A 159 -15.84 -9.51 -12.86
N LEU A 160 -16.56 -8.75 -12.03
CA LEU A 160 -16.90 -9.10 -10.65
C LEU A 160 -18.40 -9.41 -10.51
N PRO A 161 -18.79 -10.21 -9.50
CA PRO A 161 -20.19 -10.43 -9.17
C PRO A 161 -20.95 -9.12 -8.96
N ASP A 162 -22.20 -9.05 -9.44
CA ASP A 162 -23.04 -7.84 -9.39
C ASP A 162 -23.22 -7.27 -7.99
N ILE A 163 -23.11 -8.13 -6.96
CA ILE A 163 -23.19 -7.69 -5.57
C ILE A 163 -22.06 -6.74 -5.18
N LEU A 164 -20.87 -6.90 -5.77
CA LEU A 164 -19.68 -6.07 -5.51
C LEU A 164 -19.64 -4.80 -6.38
N THR A 165 -20.34 -4.80 -7.51
CA THR A 165 -20.37 -3.68 -8.46
C THR A 165 -21.57 -2.77 -8.26
N ASN A 166 -22.56 -3.21 -7.46
CA ASN A 166 -23.71 -2.41 -7.07
C ASN A 166 -23.29 -1.17 -6.25
N PRO A 167 -23.67 0.06 -6.66
CA PRO A 167 -23.36 1.29 -5.93
C PRO A 167 -23.81 1.29 -4.47
N ASN A 168 -24.94 0.66 -4.16
CA ASN A 168 -25.43 0.59 -2.78
C ASN A 168 -24.51 -0.27 -1.91
N THR A 169 -24.01 -1.40 -2.43
CA THR A 169 -23.04 -2.22 -1.72
C THR A 169 -21.72 -1.48 -1.56
N ALA A 170 -21.24 -0.81 -2.62
CA ALA A 170 -20.02 0.00 -2.58
C ALA A 170 -20.10 1.08 -1.49
N LEU A 171 -21.24 1.78 -1.38
CA LEU A 171 -21.50 2.76 -0.34
C LEU A 171 -21.48 2.13 1.06
N VAL A 172 -22.15 0.98 1.26
CA VAL A 172 -22.15 0.27 2.55
C VAL A 172 -20.74 -0.16 2.95
N VAL A 173 -19.95 -0.67 2.02
CA VAL A 173 -18.54 -1.03 2.25
C VAL A 173 -17.73 0.23 2.60
N GLY A 174 -17.93 1.32 1.86
CA GLY A 174 -17.29 2.61 2.11
C GLY A 174 -17.56 3.13 3.52
N LEU A 175 -18.83 3.18 3.91
CA LEU A 175 -19.27 3.58 5.25
C LEU A 175 -18.75 2.64 6.34
N SER A 176 -18.68 1.33 6.07
CA SER A 176 -18.12 0.35 7.01
C SER A 176 -16.62 0.57 7.25
N CYS A 177 -15.87 0.85 6.19
CA CYS A 177 -14.45 1.21 6.28
C CYS A 177 -14.24 2.49 7.10
N LEU A 178 -15.06 3.53 6.85
CA LEU A 178 -14.99 4.78 7.61
C LEU A 178 -15.40 4.59 9.07
N ALA A 179 -16.44 3.79 9.35
CA ALA A 179 -16.85 3.45 10.71
C ALA A 179 -15.73 2.72 11.47
N PHE A 180 -15.05 1.77 10.83
CA PHE A 180 -13.89 1.10 11.40
C PHE A 180 -12.78 2.09 11.77
N VAL A 181 -12.46 3.03 10.87
CA VAL A 181 -11.47 4.10 11.12
C VAL A 181 -11.88 4.97 12.31
N VAL A 182 -13.14 5.40 12.37
CA VAL A 182 -13.66 6.24 13.45
C VAL A 182 -13.60 5.49 14.79
N VAL A 183 -14.04 4.24 14.83
CA VAL A 183 -13.99 3.39 16.04
C VAL A 183 -12.55 3.23 16.52
N TYR A 184 -11.60 3.00 15.61
CA TYR A 184 -10.18 2.92 15.96
C TYR A 184 -9.67 4.23 16.58
N ILE A 185 -9.98 5.38 15.97
CA ILE A 185 -9.54 6.69 16.48
C ILE A 185 -10.15 6.96 17.85
N LEU A 186 -11.45 6.77 18.01
CA LEU A 186 -12.14 6.94 19.30
C LEU A 186 -11.54 6.01 20.36
N GLY A 187 -11.32 4.74 20.03
CA GLY A 187 -10.70 3.80 20.95
C GLY A 187 -9.25 4.15 21.32
N SER A 188 -8.48 4.68 20.37
CA SER A 188 -7.12 5.16 20.63
C SER A 188 -7.11 6.38 21.55
N LEU A 189 -8.09 7.29 21.42
CA LEU A 189 -8.22 8.48 22.27
C LEU A 189 -8.65 8.14 23.70
N MET A 190 -9.44 7.07 23.88
CA MET A 190 -9.89 6.61 25.19
C MET A 190 -8.80 5.92 26.03
N HIS A 191 -7.57 5.78 25.51
CA HIS A 191 -6.42 5.19 26.20
C HIS A 191 -6.74 3.87 26.91
N PHE A 192 -7.43 2.95 26.21
CA PHE A 192 -7.70 1.62 26.75
C PHE A 192 -6.40 0.95 27.21
N ARG A 193 -6.43 0.31 28.39
CA ARG A 193 -5.28 -0.44 28.90
C ARG A 193 -4.91 -1.52 27.89
N ALA A 194 -3.60 -1.61 27.59
CA ALA A 194 -3.07 -2.67 26.75
C ALA A 194 -3.51 -4.04 27.29
N ILE A 195 -4.15 -4.84 26.44
CA ILE A 195 -4.52 -6.21 26.77
C ILE A 195 -3.21 -6.98 26.95
N ARG A 196 -2.91 -7.40 28.19
CA ARG A 196 -1.81 -8.34 28.44
C ARG A 196 -2.27 -9.71 27.95
N LEU A 197 -1.87 -10.06 26.73
CA LEU A 197 -1.95 -11.41 26.19
C LEU A 197 -0.75 -12.24 26.64
#